data_AF-A0A535Y8P1-F1
#
_entry.id   AF-A0A535Y8P1-F1
#
_cell.length_a   1.000
_cell.length_b   1.000
_cell.length_c   1.000
_cell.angle_alpha   90.00
_cell.angle_beta   90.00
_cell.angle_gamma   90.00
#
_symmetry.space_group_name_H-M   'P 1'
#
loop_
_entity.id
_entity.type
_entity.pdbx_description
1 polymer ?
#
loop_
_entity_poly.entity_id
_entity_poly.type
_entity_poly.pdbx_seq_one_letter_code
_entity_poly.pdbx_strand_id
1 'polypeptide(L)'
;LLSEQKAVPVFLSTDDGVLTVNGRGYRGTFEITTDDDGGPIVVNTVETGVYLASVVGSEEPSTWEPEALAAQAIAARTYLLTHLGQH
;
A
#
# COMPACT_ATOMS: atom_id res chain seq x y z
N LEU A 1 17.07 32.99 -0.48
CA LEU A 1 17.56 31.59 -0.49
C LEU A 1 17.03 30.92 0.77
N LEU A 2 15.72 30.64 0.78
CA LEU A 2 15.11 29.84 1.84
C LEU A 2 15.39 28.38 1.46
N SER A 3 16.07 27.65 2.34
CA SER A 3 16.32 26.24 2.13
C SER A 3 14.99 25.49 2.01
N GLU A 4 14.82 24.70 0.95
CA GLU A 4 13.84 23.62 0.88
C GLU A 4 14.15 22.63 2.02
N GLN A 5 13.64 22.90 3.21
CA GLN A 5 13.81 22.01 4.33
C GLN A 5 12.74 20.93 4.23
N LYS A 6 13.02 19.95 3.38
CA LYS A 6 12.17 18.76 3.22
C LYS A 6 12.00 18.10 4.59
N ALA A 7 10.77 17.80 4.99
CA ALA A 7 10.50 17.18 6.28
C ALA A 7 11.28 15.86 6.40
N VAL A 8 11.84 15.61 7.58
CA VAL A 8 12.43 14.29 7.87
C VAL A 8 11.28 13.29 7.98
N PRO A 9 11.27 12.22 7.16
CA PRO A 9 10.17 11.27 7.18
C PRO A 9 10.10 10.54 8.52
N VAL A 10 8.88 10.34 9.00
CA VAL A 10 8.58 9.54 10.19
C VAL A 10 8.03 8.20 9.74
N PHE A 11 8.64 7.11 10.22
CA PHE A 11 8.21 5.75 9.92
C PHE A 11 7.45 5.15 11.10
N LEU A 12 6.28 4.58 10.82
CA LEU A 12 5.46 3.85 11.79
C LEU A 12 5.30 2.41 11.29
N SER A 13 5.76 1.45 12.08
CA SER A 13 5.60 0.01 11.83
C SER A 13 5.21 -0.70 13.12
N THR A 14 4.65 -1.89 12.98
CA THR A 14 4.44 -2.82 14.09
C THR A 14 5.31 -4.04 13.87
N ASP A 15 5.88 -4.58 14.93
CA ASP A 15 6.69 -5.80 14.84
C ASP A 15 5.85 -7.01 14.42
N ASP A 16 4.59 -7.08 14.88
CA ASP A 16 3.80 -8.33 14.84
C ASP A 16 2.41 -8.20 14.21
N GLY A 17 2.02 -7.04 13.65
CA GLY A 17 0.59 -6.76 13.48
C GLY A 17 0.16 -5.75 12.43
N VAL A 18 -0.90 -5.04 12.80
CA VAL A 18 -1.71 -4.20 11.92
C VAL A 18 -1.82 -2.81 12.56
N LEU A 19 -1.47 -1.77 11.81
CA LEU A 19 -1.70 -0.39 12.21
C LEU A 19 -3.15 -0.03 11.94
N THR A 20 -3.86 0.45 12.96
CA THR A 20 -5.28 0.81 12.83
C THR A 20 -5.42 2.31 12.66
N VAL A 21 -6.01 2.74 11.55
CA VAL A 21 -6.32 4.14 11.26
C VAL A 21 -7.82 4.24 11.00
N ASN A 22 -8.53 5.05 11.80
CA ASN A 22 -9.99 5.23 11.68
C ASN A 22 -10.79 3.92 11.65
N GLY A 23 -10.39 2.94 12.45
CA GLY A 23 -11.03 1.62 12.53
C GLY A 23 -10.70 0.67 11.37
N ARG A 24 -9.84 1.06 10.42
CA ARG A 24 -9.33 0.20 9.35
C ARG A 24 -7.91 -0.26 9.67
N GLY A 25 -7.68 -1.55 9.46
CA GLY A 25 -6.38 -2.17 9.66
C GLY A 25 -5.51 -2.12 8.41
N TYR A 26 -4.25 -1.71 8.57
CA TYR A 26 -3.23 -1.62 7.53
C TYR A 26 -2.01 -2.46 7.91
N ARG A 27 -1.46 -3.19 6.93
CA ARG A 27 -0.21 -3.93 7.07
C ARG A 27 0.95 -3.10 6.50
N GLY A 28 2.18 -3.41 6.89
CA GLY A 28 3.38 -2.76 6.39
C GLY A 28 3.78 -1.55 7.24
N THR A 29 4.44 -0.59 6.61
CA THR A 29 5.01 0.59 7.25
C THR A 29 4.36 1.84 6.69
N PHE A 30 3.97 2.78 7.55
CA PHE A 30 3.59 4.12 7.12
C PHE A 30 4.81 5.03 7.14
N GLU A 31 5.08 5.67 6.03
CA GLU A 31 5.97 6.83 5.93
C GLU A 31 5.11 8.09 5.93
N ILE A 32 5.39 8.99 6.86
CA ILE A 32 4.74 10.29 6.97
C ILE A 32 5.78 11.37 6.65
N THR A 33 5.50 12.19 5.66
CA THR A 33 6.39 13.25 5.19
C THR A 33 5.58 14.45 4.70
N THR A 34 6.23 15.44 4.08
CA THR A 34 5.58 16.56 3.42
C THR A 34 5.88 16.60 1.93
N ASP A 35 4.93 17.10 1.15
CA ASP A 35 5.18 17.52 -0.24
C ASP A 35 6.05 18.78 -0.30
N ASP A 36 6.32 19.25 -1.51
CA ASP A 36 7.16 20.43 -1.77
C ASP A 36 6.49 21.75 -1.29
N ASP A 37 5.17 21.76 -1.13
CA ASP A 37 4.38 22.88 -0.58
C ASP A 37 4.19 22.79 0.94
N GLY A 38 4.73 21.75 1.60
CA GLY A 38 4.62 21.51 3.03
C GLY A 38 3.32 20.80 3.46
N GLY A 39 2.50 20.34 2.51
CA GLY A 39 1.31 19.53 2.75
C GLY A 39 1.66 18.11 3.23
N PRO A 40 0.87 17.49 4.11
CA PRO A 40 1.18 16.17 4.64
C PRO A 40 0.97 15.07 3.58
N ILE A 41 1.97 14.21 3.42
CA ILE A 41 1.92 12.97 2.65
C ILE A 41 2.00 11.79 3.61
N VAL A 42 1.17 10.77 3.38
CA VAL A 42 1.24 9.48 4.06
C VAL A 42 1.31 8.36 3.02
N VAL A 43 2.39 7.60 3.02
CA VAL A 43 2.60 6.45 2.15
C VAL A 43 2.58 5.17 2.98
N ASN A 44 1.78 4.18 2.58
CA ASN A 44 1.85 2.84 3.17
C ASN A 44 2.69 1.93 2.27
N THR A 45 3.91 1.63 2.69
CA THR A 45 4.76 0.63 2.05
C THR A 45 4.39 -0.76 2.56
N VAL A 46 4.05 -1.66 1.65
CA VAL A 46 3.62 -3.02 1.95
C VAL A 46 4.32 -4.00 1.01
N GLU A 47 4.56 -5.23 1.48
CA GLU A 47 5.11 -6.27 0.62
C GLU A 47 4.13 -6.61 -0.51
N THR A 48 4.64 -6.75 -1.73
CA THR A 48 3.85 -7.02 -2.93
C THR A 48 2.88 -8.19 -2.78
N GLY A 49 3.29 -9.29 -2.14
CA GLY A 49 2.41 -10.44 -1.92
C GLY A 49 1.20 -10.11 -1.04
N VAL A 50 1.43 -9.32 0.03
CA VAL A 50 0.39 -8.86 0.95
C VAL A 50 -0.55 -7.86 0.27
N TYR A 51 -0.01 -6.97 -0.58
CA TYR A 51 -0.81 -6.07 -1.39
C TYR A 51 -1.75 -6.84 -2.33
N LEU A 52 -1.21 -7.77 -3.12
CA LEU A 52 -2.00 -8.56 -4.06
C LEU A 52 -3.07 -9.41 -3.36
N ALA A 53 -2.75 -10.02 -2.23
CA ALA A 53 -3.73 -10.76 -1.43
C ALA A 53 -4.89 -9.85 -0.95
N SER A 54 -4.58 -8.61 -0.59
CA SER A 54 -5.59 -7.62 -0.19
C SER A 54 -6.48 -7.21 -1.35
N VAL A 55 -5.92 -7.00 -2.55
CA VAL A 55 -6.66 -6.64 -3.77
C VAL A 55 -7.61 -7.76 -4.19
N VAL A 56 -7.10 -8.99 -4.33
CA VAL A 56 -7.90 -10.15 -4.77
C VAL A 56 -9.07 -10.40 -3.82
N GLY A 57 -8.82 -10.35 -2.50
CA GLY A 57 -9.87 -10.56 -1.50
C GLY A 57 -10.88 -9.42 -1.38
N SER A 58 -10.58 -8.24 -1.94
CA SER A 58 -11.47 -7.07 -1.89
C SER A 58 -12.37 -6.91 -3.12
N GLU A 59 -11.95 -7.44 -4.26
CA GLU A 59 -12.69 -7.35 -5.53
C GLU A 59 -13.55 -8.59 -5.78
N GLU A 60 -13.07 -9.78 -5.40
CA GLU A 60 -13.77 -11.03 -5.68
C GLU A 60 -14.30 -11.73 -4.42
N PRO A 61 -15.53 -12.27 -4.46
CA PRO A 61 -16.03 -13.12 -3.39
C PRO A 61 -15.14 -14.35 -3.20
N SER A 62 -14.73 -14.61 -1.96
CA SER A 62 -13.97 -15.83 -1.60
C SER A 62 -14.68 -17.16 -1.92
N THR A 63 -15.96 -17.11 -2.28
CA THR A 63 -16.78 -18.26 -2.69
C THR A 63 -16.63 -18.62 -4.17
N TRP A 64 -15.84 -17.87 -4.94
CA TRP A 64 -15.56 -18.19 -6.34
C TRP A 64 -14.65 -19.42 -6.47
N GLU A 65 -14.72 -20.05 -7.63
CA GLU A 65 -13.89 -21.21 -7.96
C GLU A 65 -12.40 -20.87 -7.82
N PRO A 66 -11.56 -21.80 -7.33
CA PRO A 66 -10.12 -21.57 -7.14
C PRO A 66 -9.40 -21.03 -8.37
N GLU A 67 -9.79 -21.49 -9.56
CA GLU A 67 -9.24 -21.07 -10.85
C GLU A 67 -9.56 -19.60 -11.16
N ALA A 68 -10.72 -19.11 -10.74
CA ALA A 68 -11.11 -17.70 -10.92
C ALA A 68 -10.29 -16.79 -9.99
N LEU A 69 -10.08 -17.19 -8.74
CA LEU A 69 -9.20 -16.48 -7.81
C LEU A 69 -7.74 -16.45 -8.31
N ALA A 70 -7.27 -17.55 -8.90
CA ALA A 70 -5.95 -17.62 -9.51
C ALA A 70 -5.81 -16.69 -10.73
N ALA A 71 -6.84 -16.62 -11.58
CA ALA A 71 -6.87 -15.70 -12.72
C ALA A 71 -6.83 -14.22 -12.25
N GLN A 72 -7.60 -13.87 -11.20
CA GLN A 72 -7.59 -12.53 -10.64
C GLN A 72 -6.23 -12.16 -10.02
N ALA A 73 -5.58 -13.09 -9.33
CA ALA A 73 -4.22 -12.87 -8.80
C ALA A 73 -3.20 -12.56 -9.92
N ILE A 74 -3.30 -13.25 -11.06
CA ILE A 74 -2.46 -13.00 -12.24
C ILE A 74 -2.78 -11.62 -12.84
N ALA A 75 -4.05 -11.27 -12.97
CA ALA A 75 -4.48 -9.97 -13.48
C ALA A 75 -3.99 -8.82 -12.58
N ALA A 76 -4.19 -8.91 -11.27
CA ALA A 76 -3.74 -7.92 -10.28
C ALA A 76 -2.21 -7.77 -10.28
N ARG A 77 -1.46 -8.88 -10.40
CA ARG A 77 0.01 -8.84 -10.51
C ARG A 77 0.46 -8.16 -11.80
N THR A 78 -0.22 -8.45 -12.91
CA THR A 78 0.08 -7.84 -14.21
C THR A 78 -0.15 -6.34 -14.16
N TYR A 79 -1.29 -5.91 -13.61
CA TYR A 79 -1.61 -4.51 -13.39
C TYR A 79 -0.57 -3.80 -12.52
N LEU A 80 -0.18 -4.40 -11.38
CA LEU A 80 0.84 -3.85 -10.51
C LEU A 80 2.17 -3.65 -11.26
N LEU A 81 2.62 -4.66 -12.02
CA LEU A 81 3.87 -4.59 -12.77
C LEU A 81 3.84 -3.55 -13.90
N THR A 82 2.70 -3.36 -14.57
CA THR A 82 2.58 -2.35 -15.63
C THR A 82 2.53 -0.92 -15.11
N HIS A 83 2.10 -0.72 -13.86
CA HIS A 83 1.98 0.59 -13.22
C HIS A 83 3.15 0.88 -12.24
N LEU A 84 4.06 -0.07 -12.04
CA LEU A 84 5.23 0.10 -11.18
C LEU A 84 6.17 1.15 -11.79
N GLY A 85 6.37 2.29 -11.11
CA GLY A 85 7.26 3.36 -11.55
C GLY A 85 6.63 4.38 -12.51
N GLN A 86 5.30 4.39 -12.67
CA GLN A 86 4.59 5.47 -13.36
C GLN A 86 4.23 6.67 -12.45
N HIS A 87 4.75 6.68 -11.22
CA HIS A 87 4.50 7.71 -10.21
C HIS A 87 5.81 8.13 -9.54
#